data_AF-A0A843VMS7-F1
#
_entry.id   AF-A0A843VMS7-F1
#
_cell.length_a   1.000
_cell.length_b   1.000
_cell.length_c   1.000
_cell.angle_alpha   90.00
_cell.angle_beta   90.00
_cell.angle_gamma   90.00
#
_symmetry.space_group_name_H-M   'P 1'
#
loop_
_entity.id
_entity.type
_entity.pdbx_description
1 polymer ?
#
loop_
_entity_poly.entity_id
_entity_poly.type
_entity_poly.pdbx_seq_one_letter_code
_entity_poly.pdbx_strand_id
1 'polypeptide(L)'
;MEGDRTDGRTPNQLRPLACTRSLLHRAHGSAQWSQGETIVLAAVYGPKAGIRKGENPEKASIEVVWKPKTGQIGKAEKEYEMILRRTLQSICLLTVHPNTTTSVILQLLPCAINASCAALVDAGIPLKHLAVAVSCGLTENGSFFLDPSRAEEQKMQAFAYMVFPNLPVSVLPDASSCKEDEPMEHGIITSVSYGAMSEHLIDD
;
A
#
# COMPACT_ATOMS: atom_id res chain seq x y z
N MET A 1 18.21 27.51 12.60
CA MET A 1 18.66 26.11 12.63
C MET A 1 17.54 25.31 11.98
N GLU A 2 17.76 24.94 10.72
CA GLU A 2 16.75 24.38 9.82
C GLU A 2 16.26 23.03 10.32
N GLY A 3 14.95 22.95 10.56
CA GLY A 3 14.10 21.78 10.31
C GLY A 3 14.63 20.39 10.66
N ASP A 4 15.40 20.24 11.74
CA ASP A 4 15.97 18.95 12.10
C ASP A 4 14.86 18.03 12.61
N ARG A 5 14.67 16.88 11.95
CA ARG A 5 13.72 15.87 12.41
C ARG A 5 14.15 15.42 13.80
N THR A 6 13.20 15.00 14.65
CA THR A 6 13.53 14.46 15.99
C THR A 6 14.51 13.29 15.94
N ASP A 7 14.59 12.63 14.78
CA ASP A 7 15.39 11.44 14.54
C ASP A 7 16.73 11.74 13.82
N GLY A 8 17.04 13.01 13.51
CA GLY A 8 18.26 13.42 12.79
C GLY A 8 18.35 12.95 11.33
N ARG A 9 17.21 12.57 10.72
CA ARG A 9 17.13 12.10 9.33
C ARG A 9 16.97 13.25 8.36
N THR A 10 17.48 13.09 7.13
CA THR A 10 17.23 14.07 6.07
C THR A 10 15.76 14.04 5.63
N PRO A 11 15.22 15.15 5.06
CA PRO A 11 13.83 15.23 4.60
C PRO A 11 13.42 14.11 3.63
N ASN A 12 14.35 13.64 2.80
CA ASN A 12 14.09 12.63 1.76
C ASN A 12 14.44 11.20 2.18
N GLN A 13 14.80 10.97 3.44
CA GLN A 13 15.29 9.68 3.91
C GLN A 13 14.20 8.90 4.65
N LEU A 14 13.90 7.71 4.13
CA LEU A 14 12.98 6.75 4.75
C LEU A 14 13.57 6.16 6.04
N ARG A 15 12.72 5.68 6.95
CA ARG A 15 13.14 4.89 8.10
C ARG A 15 13.78 3.57 7.65
N PRO A 16 14.63 2.93 8.49
CA PRO A 16 15.11 1.59 8.23
C PRO A 16 13.96 0.63 7.93
N LEU A 17 14.02 0.00 6.76
CA LEU A 17 13.04 -0.95 6.28
C LEU A 17 13.54 -2.37 6.59
N ALA A 18 12.68 -3.21 7.16
CA ALA A 18 12.93 -4.64 7.22
C ALA A 18 11.66 -5.42 6.88
N CYS A 19 11.83 -6.55 6.21
CA CYS A 19 10.74 -7.42 5.80
C CYS A 19 11.10 -8.87 6.11
N THR A 20 10.28 -9.52 6.93
CA THR A 20 10.40 -10.95 7.25
C THR A 20 9.21 -11.68 6.67
N ARG A 21 9.45 -12.70 5.84
CA ARG A 21 8.41 -13.48 5.17
C ARG A 21 8.16 -14.80 5.91
N SER A 22 7.02 -15.43 5.63
CA SER A 22 6.67 -16.77 6.10
C SER A 22 6.74 -16.95 7.63
N LEU A 23 6.23 -15.97 8.39
CA LEU A 23 6.18 -16.01 9.85
C LEU A 23 5.01 -16.85 10.38
N LEU A 24 3.90 -16.89 9.64
CA LEU A 24 2.69 -17.58 10.06
C LEU A 24 2.55 -18.92 9.35
N HIS A 25 2.76 -20.02 10.09
CA HIS A 25 2.64 -21.38 9.55
C HIS A 25 1.24 -21.79 9.07
N ARG A 26 0.19 -21.12 9.54
CA ARG A 26 -1.21 -21.41 9.15
C ARG A 26 -1.68 -20.60 7.94
N ALA A 27 -0.98 -19.53 7.60
CA ALA A 27 -1.30 -18.71 6.44
C ALA A 27 -0.61 -19.31 5.21
N HIS A 28 -1.17 -19.09 4.02
CA HIS A 28 -0.52 -19.52 2.78
C HIS A 28 0.67 -18.63 2.44
N GLY A 29 0.56 -17.33 2.79
CA GLY A 29 1.68 -16.41 2.79
C GLY A 29 1.57 -15.43 3.94
N SER A 30 2.71 -14.95 4.41
CA SER A 30 2.75 -13.92 5.45
C SER A 30 3.98 -13.06 5.33
N ALA A 31 3.84 -11.79 5.72
CA ALA A 31 4.96 -10.87 5.76
C ALA A 31 4.82 -9.91 6.94
N GLN A 32 5.87 -9.80 7.74
CA GLN A 32 6.04 -8.71 8.68
C GLN A 32 6.90 -7.65 8.02
N TRP A 33 6.37 -6.44 7.97
CA TRP A 33 7.05 -5.27 7.46
C TRP A 33 7.28 -4.29 8.60
N SER A 34 8.53 -3.87 8.80
CA SER A 34 8.91 -2.85 9.78
C SER A 34 9.49 -1.62 9.09
N GLN A 35 8.93 -0.45 9.38
CA GLN A 35 9.49 0.86 9.03
C GLN A 35 9.82 1.60 10.33
N GLY A 36 11.07 1.50 10.76
CA GLY A 36 11.47 1.92 12.11
C GLY A 36 10.61 1.25 13.18
N GLU A 37 9.89 2.03 13.98
CA GLU A 37 9.00 1.54 15.05
C GLU A 37 7.64 1.02 14.55
N THR A 38 7.26 1.35 13.31
CA THR A 38 5.98 0.90 12.76
C THR A 38 6.13 -0.52 12.23
N ILE A 39 5.52 -1.48 12.92
CA ILE A 39 5.50 -2.88 12.52
C ILE A 39 4.08 -3.27 12.10
N VAL A 40 3.97 -3.82 10.90
CA VAL A 40 2.75 -4.37 10.30
C VAL A 40 2.95 -5.84 10.02
N LEU A 41 1.98 -6.66 10.39
CA LEU A 41 1.93 -8.07 10.01
C LEU A 41 0.79 -8.28 9.02
N ALA A 42 1.14 -8.90 7.90
CA ALA A 42 0.23 -9.30 6.85
C ALA A 42 0.10 -10.82 6.78
N ALA A 43 -1.13 -11.31 6.71
CA ALA A 43 -1.44 -12.72 6.51
C ALA A 43 -2.35 -12.88 5.30
N VAL A 44 -1.94 -13.69 4.34
CA VAL A 44 -2.71 -14.02 3.15
C VAL A 44 -3.19 -15.46 3.27
N TYR A 45 -4.49 -15.64 3.17
CA TYR A 45 -5.12 -16.93 3.00
C TYR A 45 -5.45 -17.06 1.53
N GLY A 46 -4.62 -17.86 0.85
CA GLY A 46 -4.61 -18.07 -0.58
C GLY A 46 -5.94 -18.60 -1.12
N PRO A 47 -6.02 -18.79 -2.45
CA PRO A 47 -7.27 -18.76 -3.18
C PRO A 47 -8.14 -19.92 -2.76
N LYS A 48 -9.14 -19.64 -1.91
CA LYS A 48 -10.13 -20.61 -1.47
C LYS A 48 -11.19 -20.72 -2.55
N ALA A 49 -11.54 -21.94 -2.92
CA ALA A 49 -12.64 -22.18 -3.85
C ALA A 49 -13.95 -21.67 -3.23
N GLY A 50 -14.72 -20.96 -4.04
CA GLY A 50 -15.97 -20.35 -3.63
C GLY A 50 -15.88 -18.85 -3.55
N ILE A 51 -16.99 -18.21 -3.90
CA ILE A 51 -17.14 -16.77 -3.92
C ILE A 51 -18.21 -16.38 -2.93
N ARG A 52 -18.10 -15.18 -2.37
CA ARG A 52 -19.14 -14.61 -1.54
C ARG A 52 -20.40 -14.37 -2.37
N LYS A 53 -21.58 -14.63 -1.79
CA LYS A 53 -22.87 -14.40 -2.47
C LYS A 53 -22.94 -12.94 -2.96
N GLY A 54 -23.05 -12.74 -4.27
CA GLY A 54 -23.18 -11.42 -4.91
C GLY A 54 -21.92 -10.89 -5.61
N GLU A 55 -20.84 -11.66 -5.68
CA GLU A 55 -19.63 -11.30 -6.44
C GLU A 55 -19.52 -12.08 -7.76
N ASN A 56 -18.77 -11.53 -8.71
CA ASN A 56 -18.71 -12.05 -10.09
C ASN A 56 -17.96 -13.39 -10.15
N PRO A 57 -18.55 -14.45 -10.75
CA PRO A 57 -17.91 -15.77 -10.88
C PRO A 57 -16.67 -15.80 -11.78
N GLU A 58 -16.58 -14.85 -12.71
CA GLU A 58 -15.53 -14.82 -13.72
C GLU A 58 -14.19 -14.27 -13.21
N LYS A 59 -14.18 -13.65 -12.02
CA LYS A 59 -12.99 -13.02 -11.44
C LYS A 59 -12.72 -13.55 -10.04
N ALA A 60 -11.45 -13.61 -9.67
CA ALA A 60 -11.06 -13.84 -8.29
C ALA A 60 -11.54 -12.67 -7.40
N SER A 61 -12.04 -12.99 -6.22
CA SER A 61 -12.45 -12.03 -5.21
C SER A 61 -11.33 -11.80 -4.20
N ILE A 62 -11.10 -10.55 -3.82
CA ILE A 62 -10.16 -10.18 -2.75
C ILE A 62 -10.95 -9.59 -1.60
N GLU A 63 -10.83 -10.25 -0.46
CA GLU A 63 -11.34 -9.78 0.82
C GLU A 63 -10.19 -9.23 1.65
N VAL A 64 -10.40 -8.06 2.23
CA VAL A 64 -9.44 -7.45 3.16
C VAL A 64 -10.12 -7.33 4.50
N VAL A 65 -9.46 -7.78 5.55
CA VAL A 65 -9.95 -7.66 6.93
C VAL A 65 -8.96 -6.84 7.71
N TRP A 66 -9.40 -5.65 8.11
CA TRP A 66 -8.62 -4.78 8.98
C TRP A 66 -8.74 -5.21 10.45
N LYS A 67 -7.61 -5.50 11.11
CA LYS A 67 -7.61 -5.79 12.56
C LYS A 67 -6.90 -4.68 13.35
N PRO A 68 -7.64 -3.85 14.10
CA PRO A 68 -7.01 -2.83 14.94
C PRO A 68 -6.20 -3.46 16.08
N LYS A 69 -5.22 -2.71 16.62
CA LYS A 69 -4.45 -3.11 17.81
C LYS A 69 -5.32 -3.14 19.07
N THR A 70 -6.29 -2.25 19.16
CA THR A 70 -7.17 -2.10 20.33
C THR A 70 -8.56 -1.63 19.88
N GLY A 71 -9.62 -2.29 20.34
CA GLY A 71 -11.01 -1.87 20.11
C GLY A 71 -11.68 -2.50 18.90
N GLN A 72 -12.83 -1.93 18.52
CA GLN A 72 -13.62 -2.32 17.35
C GLN A 72 -13.27 -1.46 16.14
N ILE A 73 -13.55 -1.97 14.94
CA ILE A 73 -13.29 -1.26 13.68
C ILE A 73 -14.02 0.08 13.66
N GLY A 74 -13.25 1.17 13.63
CA GLY A 74 -13.76 2.53 13.48
C GLY A 74 -14.16 2.86 12.04
N LYS A 75 -14.77 4.04 11.83
CA LYS A 75 -15.11 4.54 10.47
C LYS A 75 -13.87 4.69 9.58
N ALA A 76 -12.80 5.28 10.12
CA ALA A 76 -11.55 5.48 9.39
C ALA A 76 -10.90 4.13 9.01
N GLU A 77 -10.90 3.16 9.92
CA GLU A 77 -10.36 1.81 9.66
C GLU A 77 -11.11 1.07 8.55
N LYS A 78 -12.43 1.24 8.49
CA LYS A 78 -13.25 0.72 7.39
C LYS A 78 -12.95 1.43 6.06
N GLU A 79 -12.68 2.72 6.08
CA GLU A 79 -12.25 3.47 4.89
C GLU A 79 -10.91 2.92 4.36
N TYR A 80 -9.96 2.71 5.26
CA TYR A 80 -8.67 2.14 4.93
C TYR A 80 -8.75 0.70 4.40
N GLU A 81 -9.62 -0.13 4.98
CA GLU A 81 -9.93 -1.46 4.45
C GLU A 81 -10.43 -1.38 3.01
N MET A 82 -11.32 -0.43 2.70
CA MET A 82 -11.85 -0.24 1.35
C MET A 82 -10.77 0.23 0.37
N ILE A 83 -9.91 1.18 0.76
CA ILE A 83 -8.82 1.68 -0.08
C ILE A 83 -7.83 0.57 -0.39
N LEU A 84 -7.44 -0.18 0.64
CA LEU A 84 -6.53 -1.29 0.47
C LEU A 84 -7.14 -2.39 -0.39
N ARG A 85 -8.41 -2.74 -0.19
CA ARG A 85 -9.12 -3.70 -1.05
C ARG A 85 -9.09 -3.27 -2.51
N ARG A 86 -9.37 -1.98 -2.79
CA ARG A 86 -9.29 -1.43 -4.16
C ARG A 86 -7.87 -1.52 -4.73
N THR A 87 -6.86 -1.18 -3.92
CA THR A 87 -5.46 -1.25 -4.31
C THR A 87 -5.05 -2.68 -4.66
N LEU A 88 -5.39 -3.65 -3.79
CA LEU A 88 -5.09 -5.07 -3.99
C LEU A 88 -5.83 -5.65 -5.20
N GLN A 89 -7.10 -5.28 -5.41
CA GLN A 89 -7.86 -5.69 -6.60
C GLN A 89 -7.24 -5.16 -7.91
N SER A 90 -6.64 -3.99 -7.88
CA SER A 90 -6.02 -3.40 -9.05
C SER A 90 -4.70 -4.09 -9.41
N ILE A 91 -3.88 -4.41 -8.40
CA ILE A 91 -2.56 -5.03 -8.59
C ILE A 91 -2.63 -6.54 -8.83
N CYS A 92 -3.64 -7.24 -8.31
CA CYS A 92 -3.76 -8.69 -8.46
C CYS A 92 -4.33 -9.06 -9.84
N LEU A 93 -3.82 -10.15 -10.42
CA LEU A 93 -4.34 -10.67 -11.68
C LEU A 93 -5.53 -11.62 -11.41
N LEU A 94 -6.73 -11.04 -11.37
CA LEU A 94 -7.95 -11.75 -10.96
C LEU A 94 -8.47 -12.78 -11.98
N THR A 95 -7.90 -12.84 -13.19
CA THR A 95 -8.32 -13.74 -14.27
C THR A 95 -7.70 -15.12 -14.22
N VAL A 96 -6.59 -15.29 -13.47
CA VAL A 96 -5.87 -16.59 -13.42
C VAL A 96 -6.63 -17.63 -12.61
N HIS A 97 -7.34 -17.21 -11.57
CA HIS A 97 -8.04 -18.09 -10.65
C HIS A 97 -9.53 -17.69 -10.51
N PRO A 98 -10.37 -17.95 -11.52
CA PRO A 98 -11.81 -17.67 -11.42
C PRO A 98 -12.44 -18.49 -10.29
N ASN A 99 -13.55 -18.02 -9.74
CA ASN A 99 -14.25 -18.69 -8.63
C ASN A 99 -13.43 -18.89 -7.34
N THR A 100 -12.42 -18.04 -7.11
CA THR A 100 -11.61 -18.10 -5.89
C THR A 100 -11.71 -16.83 -5.06
N THR A 101 -11.63 -16.97 -3.75
CA THR A 101 -11.55 -15.86 -2.80
C THR A 101 -10.22 -15.90 -2.07
N THR A 102 -9.48 -14.79 -2.11
CA THR A 102 -8.26 -14.58 -1.32
C THR A 102 -8.55 -13.60 -0.20
N SER A 103 -8.31 -14.02 1.05
CA SER A 103 -8.54 -13.16 2.21
C SER A 103 -7.20 -12.66 2.76
N VAL A 104 -7.05 -11.35 2.86
CA VAL A 104 -5.85 -10.67 3.39
C VAL A 104 -6.19 -10.03 4.73
N ILE A 105 -5.45 -10.39 5.77
CA ILE A 105 -5.66 -9.90 7.14
C ILE A 105 -4.43 -9.13 7.57
N LEU A 106 -4.62 -7.89 8.04
CA LEU A 106 -3.53 -6.96 8.31
C LEU A 106 -3.81 -6.11 9.54
N GLN A 107 -2.75 -5.44 10.02
CA GLN A 107 -2.79 -4.54 11.16
C GLN A 107 -1.93 -3.28 10.89
N LEU A 108 -2.53 -2.08 10.91
CA LEU A 108 -1.92 -0.74 10.70
C LEU A 108 -1.52 -0.36 9.27
N LEU A 109 -1.62 0.94 8.91
CA LEU A 109 -1.80 1.44 7.53
C LEU A 109 -0.59 1.81 6.71
N PRO A 110 0.35 2.63 7.20
CA PRO A 110 1.30 3.25 6.27
C PRO A 110 2.13 2.18 5.56
N CYS A 111 2.40 1.06 6.24
CA CYS A 111 3.11 -0.08 5.70
C CYS A 111 2.19 -1.24 5.26
N ALA A 112 0.86 -1.09 5.35
CA ALA A 112 -0.10 -2.16 5.05
C ALA A 112 0.05 -2.65 3.61
N ILE A 113 0.17 -1.72 2.67
CA ILE A 113 0.24 -2.03 1.24
C ILE A 113 1.53 -2.79 0.93
N ASN A 114 2.67 -2.33 1.46
CA ASN A 114 3.97 -2.97 1.31
C ASN A 114 3.97 -4.38 1.92
N ALA A 115 3.44 -4.52 3.14
CA ALA A 115 3.30 -5.82 3.82
C ALA A 115 2.37 -6.76 3.05
N SER A 116 1.24 -6.26 2.55
CA SER A 116 0.28 -7.04 1.76
C SER A 116 0.91 -7.55 0.48
N CYS A 117 1.64 -6.70 -0.24
CA CYS A 117 2.33 -7.10 -1.47
C CYS A 117 3.36 -8.18 -1.18
N ALA A 118 4.19 -8.01 -0.15
CA ALA A 118 5.15 -9.02 0.26
C ALA A 118 4.48 -10.36 0.63
N ALA A 119 3.35 -10.31 1.34
CA ALA A 119 2.60 -11.51 1.71
C ALA A 119 1.88 -12.18 0.53
N LEU A 120 1.41 -11.42 -0.45
CA LEU A 120 0.80 -11.95 -1.68
C LEU A 120 1.83 -12.68 -2.55
N VAL A 121 3.04 -12.11 -2.65
CA VAL A 121 4.18 -12.76 -3.32
C VAL A 121 4.58 -14.05 -2.60
N ASP A 122 4.64 -14.03 -1.27
CA ASP A 122 4.92 -15.23 -0.44
C ASP A 122 3.85 -16.31 -0.62
N ALA A 123 2.57 -15.92 -0.74
CA ALA A 123 1.45 -16.82 -0.99
C ALA A 123 1.38 -17.35 -2.43
N GLY A 124 2.21 -16.83 -3.35
CA GLY A 124 2.18 -17.21 -4.76
C GLY A 124 0.96 -16.71 -5.54
N ILE A 125 0.32 -15.62 -5.09
CA ILE A 125 -0.81 -15.00 -5.82
C ILE A 125 -0.25 -14.23 -7.03
N PRO A 126 -0.78 -14.43 -8.25
CA PRO A 126 -0.30 -13.71 -9.42
C PRO A 126 -0.64 -12.21 -9.33
N LEU A 127 0.38 -11.37 -9.44
CA LEU A 127 0.29 -9.91 -9.44
C LEU A 127 0.64 -9.37 -10.85
N LYS A 128 -0.03 -8.30 -11.28
CA LYS A 128 0.32 -7.56 -12.50
C LYS A 128 1.64 -6.81 -12.33
N HIS A 129 1.80 -6.15 -11.20
CA HIS A 129 2.98 -5.39 -10.80
C HIS A 129 3.05 -5.36 -9.27
N LEU A 130 4.23 -5.03 -8.72
CA LEU A 130 4.36 -4.79 -7.28
C LEU A 130 3.79 -3.40 -6.95
N ALA A 131 3.28 -3.20 -5.74
CA ALA A 131 2.91 -1.87 -5.25
C ALA A 131 3.85 -1.45 -4.14
N VAL A 132 4.35 -0.23 -4.23
CA VAL A 132 5.20 0.39 -3.21
C VAL A 132 4.49 1.64 -2.72
N ALA A 133 4.15 1.65 -1.44
CA ALA A 133 3.50 2.77 -0.78
C ALA A 133 4.53 3.59 0.02
N VAL A 134 4.47 4.90 -0.14
CA VAL A 134 5.28 5.89 0.59
C VAL A 134 4.35 6.96 1.14
N SER A 135 4.50 7.31 2.41
CA SER A 135 3.85 8.48 3.01
C SER A 135 4.74 9.70 2.84
N CYS A 136 4.12 10.83 2.51
CA CYS A 136 4.78 12.13 2.58
C CYS A 136 3.95 13.07 3.46
N GLY A 137 4.63 14.01 4.09
CA GLY A 137 4.03 15.02 4.95
C GLY A 137 4.56 16.40 4.61
N LEU A 138 3.69 17.40 4.70
CA LEU A 138 4.01 18.80 4.52
C LEU A 138 4.02 19.50 5.88
N THR A 139 5.15 20.12 6.18
CA THR A 139 5.32 20.96 7.38
C THR A 139 4.74 22.36 7.11
N GLU A 140 4.33 23.08 8.16
CA GLU A 140 3.85 24.47 8.09
C GLU A 140 4.83 25.41 7.38
N ASN A 141 6.13 25.10 7.41
CA ASN A 141 7.19 25.88 6.76
C ASN A 141 7.34 25.58 5.26
N GLY A 142 6.42 24.83 4.63
CA GLY A 142 6.48 24.48 3.21
C GLY A 142 7.52 23.41 2.85
N SER A 143 8.13 22.75 3.84
CA SER A 143 9.10 21.67 3.64
C SER A 143 8.43 20.30 3.66
N PHE A 144 8.75 19.43 2.70
CA PHE A 144 8.22 18.07 2.60
C PHE A 144 9.12 17.07 3.31
N PHE A 145 8.51 16.16 4.07
CA PHE A 145 9.18 15.01 4.68
C PHE A 145 8.65 13.71 4.10
N LEU A 146 9.56 12.82 3.71
CA LEU A 146 9.25 11.45 3.36
C LEU A 146 9.20 10.59 4.62
N ASP A 147 8.21 9.70 4.64
CA ASP A 147 7.94 8.75 5.71
C ASP A 147 7.89 9.41 7.10
N PRO A 148 6.87 10.26 7.36
CA PRO A 148 6.67 10.85 8.67
C PRO A 148 6.42 9.81 9.76
N SER A 149 6.89 10.09 10.97
CA SER A 149 6.52 9.35 12.17
C SER A 149 5.13 9.79 12.65
N ARG A 150 4.49 8.99 13.52
CA ARG A 150 3.18 9.35 14.09
C ARG A 150 3.20 10.69 14.84
N ALA A 151 4.34 11.03 15.46
CA ALA A 151 4.51 12.30 16.15
C ALA A 151 4.66 13.48 15.18
N GLU A 152 5.23 13.23 13.99
CA GLU A 152 5.34 14.22 12.92
C GLU A 152 3.99 14.42 12.22
N GLU A 153 3.25 13.33 11.92
CA GLU A 153 1.92 13.37 11.31
C GLU A 153 0.92 14.25 12.08
N GLN A 154 0.99 14.26 13.42
CA GLN A 154 0.12 15.09 14.26
C GLN A 154 0.41 16.60 14.18
N LYS A 155 1.63 16.97 13.79
CA LYS A 155 2.09 18.36 13.70
C LYS A 155 2.06 18.89 12.27
N MET A 156 1.81 18.02 11.29
CA MET A 156 1.83 18.37 9.88
C MET A 156 0.50 18.97 9.45
N GLN A 157 0.59 19.95 8.55
CA GLN A 157 -0.58 20.59 7.96
C GLN A 157 -1.30 19.65 7.00
N ALA A 158 -0.53 18.85 6.25
CA ALA A 158 -1.06 17.88 5.32
C ALA A 158 -0.16 16.65 5.25
N PHE A 159 -0.77 15.49 5.01
CA PHE A 159 -0.04 14.27 4.66
C PHE A 159 -0.76 13.56 3.53
N ALA A 160 0.02 12.88 2.70
CA ALA A 160 -0.48 12.08 1.59
C ALA A 160 0.19 10.72 1.56
N TYR A 161 -0.61 9.68 1.33
CA TYR A 161 -0.10 8.35 1.02
C TYR A 161 -0.06 8.21 -0.49
N MET A 162 1.10 7.88 -1.06
CA MET A 162 1.23 7.61 -2.48
C MET A 162 1.57 6.16 -2.71
N VAL A 163 0.89 5.53 -3.65
CA VAL A 163 1.14 4.14 -4.05
C VAL A 163 1.67 4.16 -5.47
N PHE A 164 2.88 3.66 -5.64
CA PHE A 164 3.55 3.57 -6.92
C PHE A 164 3.53 2.12 -7.40
N PRO A 165 3.08 1.86 -8.64
CA PRO A 165 3.32 0.57 -9.25
C PRO A 165 4.81 0.44 -9.57
N ASN A 166 5.44 -0.63 -9.09
CA ASN A 166 6.75 -1.02 -9.56
C ASN A 166 6.54 -2.05 -10.68
N LEU A 167 6.48 -1.53 -11.91
CA LEU A 167 6.51 -2.34 -13.12
C LEU A 167 7.91 -2.94 -13.23
N PRO A 168 8.05 -4.28 -13.37
CA PRO A 168 9.34 -4.84 -13.69
C PRO A 168 9.80 -4.23 -15.02
N VAL A 169 10.85 -3.41 -14.99
CA VAL A 169 11.59 -3.08 -16.21
C VAL A 169 12.02 -4.42 -16.78
N SER A 170 11.42 -4.82 -17.89
CA SER A 170 11.73 -6.09 -18.52
C SER A 170 13.21 -6.08 -18.90
N VAL A 171 14.04 -6.81 -18.17
CA VAL A 171 15.42 -7.13 -18.56
C VAL A 171 15.42 -8.24 -19.62
N LEU A 172 14.54 -8.13 -20.61
CA LEU A 172 14.61 -8.97 -21.80
C LEU A 172 15.51 -8.23 -22.80
N PRO A 173 16.66 -8.78 -23.20
CA PRO A 173 17.41 -8.23 -24.30
C PRO A 173 16.59 -8.45 -25.59
N ASP A 174 16.25 -7.36 -26.26
CA ASP A 174 15.73 -7.23 -27.62
C ASP A 174 15.03 -8.45 -28.25
N ALA A 175 13.70 -8.35 -28.37
CA ALA A 175 12.98 -8.89 -29.52
C ALA A 175 11.72 -8.06 -29.82
N SER A 176 11.91 -7.06 -30.68
CA SER A 176 10.96 -6.47 -31.64
C SER A 176 9.64 -5.84 -31.15
N SER A 177 9.67 -4.50 -31.12
CA SER A 177 8.60 -3.55 -31.49
C SER A 177 7.20 -3.74 -30.89
N CYS A 178 6.96 -3.11 -29.75
CA CYS A 178 5.63 -2.60 -29.42
C CYS A 178 5.67 -1.07 -29.49
N LYS A 179 4.73 -0.53 -30.26
CA LYS A 179 4.66 0.84 -30.75
C LYS A 179 4.71 1.85 -29.60
N GLU A 180 5.48 2.93 -29.81
CA GLU A 180 5.27 4.22 -29.15
C GLU A 180 3.86 4.69 -29.52
N ASP A 181 2.85 4.39 -28.70
CA ASP A 181 1.52 5.05 -28.66
C ASP A 181 0.55 4.34 -27.69
N GLU A 182 1.00 3.93 -26.51
CA GLU A 182 0.10 3.60 -25.40
C GLU A 182 0.39 4.59 -24.26
N PRO A 183 -0.61 5.37 -23.80
CA PRO A 183 -0.39 6.32 -22.73
C PRO A 183 0.04 5.53 -21.49
N MET A 184 1.24 5.83 -20.99
CA MET A 184 1.81 5.27 -19.77
C MET A 184 0.69 5.13 -18.72
N GLU A 185 0.29 3.88 -18.44
CA GLU A 185 -0.86 3.60 -17.57
C GLU A 185 -0.63 4.36 -16.27
N HIS A 186 -1.53 5.32 -16.01
CA HIS A 186 -1.39 6.23 -14.89
C HIS A 186 -1.28 5.39 -13.63
N GLY A 187 -0.19 5.56 -12.89
CA GLY A 187 -0.02 4.89 -11.61
C GLY A 187 -1.30 5.04 -10.78
N ILE A 188 -1.69 3.99 -10.08
CA ILE A 188 -2.86 4.04 -9.22
C ILE A 188 -2.57 5.03 -8.09
N ILE A 189 -2.94 6.29 -8.28
CA ILE A 189 -2.90 7.30 -7.22
C ILE A 189 -4.09 7.03 -6.33
N THR A 190 -3.98 6.02 -5.47
CA THR A 190 -4.80 5.92 -4.28
C THR A 190 -4.17 6.82 -3.23
N SER A 191 -4.37 8.13 -3.37
CA SER A 191 -3.98 9.09 -2.35
C SER A 191 -5.09 9.29 -1.34
N VAL A 192 -4.81 9.00 -0.08
CA VAL A 192 -5.58 9.56 1.02
C VAL A 192 -4.81 10.80 1.47
N SER A 193 -5.33 11.96 1.10
CA SER A 193 -4.81 13.25 1.52
C SER A 193 -5.71 13.79 2.63
N TYR A 194 -5.16 13.97 3.82
CA TYR A 194 -5.82 14.73 4.88
C TYR A 194 -5.06 16.05 5.03
N GLY A 195 -5.76 17.16 4.83
CA GLY A 195 -5.22 18.51 4.95
C GLY A 195 -6.19 19.53 4.35
N ALA A 196 -6.38 20.65 5.03
CA ALA A 196 -7.05 21.81 4.45
C ALA A 196 -6.02 22.57 3.61
N MET A 197 -6.17 22.58 2.29
CA MET A 197 -5.49 23.59 1.47
C MET A 197 -6.07 24.95 1.84
N SER A 198 -5.26 25.85 2.37
CA SER A 198 -5.62 27.27 2.41
C SER A 198 -5.65 27.76 0.96
N GLU A 199 -6.80 28.23 0.50
CA GLU A 199 -7.00 28.91 -0.78
C GLU A 199 -6.31 30.28 -0.77
N HIS A 200 -4.99 30.32 -0.73
CA HIS A 200 -4.21 31.54 -0.95
C HIS A 200 -2.99 31.22 -1.79
N LEU A 201 -3.20 31.10 -3.10
CA LEU A 201 -2.19 31.37 -4.16
C LEU A 201 -2.86 31.22 -5.54
N ILE A 202 -3.87 32.05 -5.80
CA ILE A 202 -4.23 32.54 -7.13
C ILE A 202 -4.51 34.02 -6.95
N ASP A 203 -3.45 34.83 -7.01
CA ASP A 203 -3.47 36.23 -7.43
C ASP A 203 -2.02 36.70 -7.46
N ASP A 204 -1.43 36.67 -8.66
CA ASP A 204 -0.66 37.76 -9.31
C ASP A 204 -0.02 37.26 -10.62
#